data_AF-A0A2E3NIM4-F1
#
_entry.id   AF-A0A2E3NIM4-F1
#
_cell.length_a   1.000
_cell.length_b   1.000
_cell.length_c   1.000
_cell.angle_alpha   90.00
_cell.angle_beta   90.00
_cell.angle_gamma   90.00
#
_symmetry.space_group_name_H-M   'P 1'
#
loop_
_entity.id
_entity.type
_entity.pdbx_description
1 polymer ?
#
loop_
_entity_poly.entity_id
_entity_poly.type
_entity_poly.pdbx_seq_one_letter_code
_entity_poly.pdbx_strand_id
1 'polypeptide(L)'
;MPKHYEALQRAEEERRRKVTGVESPVPAAVPFESAAPPVAPPTARPPGLLSRLFKGRRGAATEESGEANKRRIALLQPDSYVAEQYRSLRGRIDSLASQRPLKTLAVTSANSGEGKSTCSVNLATVTAMSVGRSVLLIDCDLRRPKVHWTLGLQPQVGLAEVLLNQAAVEESVLKLDGVNLDVLPVRSVPSNPSELLASPEMRNLTQEVAGRYDRVILDTPACLGLPDAKSVSELCDGLVMVVRAGVTPKEDVRAALDILDRRKVVGMVLNGSESTREQYGYY
;
A
#
# COMPACT_ATOMS: atom_id res chain seq x y z
N MET A 1 48.50 -3.77 37.17
CA MET A 1 47.63 -4.72 36.45
C MET A 1 47.51 -6.10 37.16
N PRO A 2 47.20 -6.20 38.48
CA PRO A 2 46.66 -7.48 39.00
C PRO A 2 45.34 -7.41 39.79
N LYS A 3 44.84 -6.22 40.16
CA LYS A 3 43.66 -6.11 41.07
C LYS A 3 42.29 -6.29 40.41
N HIS A 4 42.19 -6.24 39.09
CA HIS A 4 40.90 -6.40 38.38
C HIS A 4 40.57 -7.86 38.04
N TYR A 5 41.56 -8.76 38.02
CA TYR A 5 41.35 -10.17 37.66
C TYR A 5 40.80 -10.99 38.85
N GLU A 6 41.24 -10.69 40.07
CA GLU A 6 40.74 -11.35 41.29
C GLU A 6 39.27 -11.03 41.60
N ALA A 7 38.78 -9.85 41.18
CA ALA A 7 37.38 -9.45 41.38
C ALA A 7 36.42 -10.23 40.47
N LEU A 8 36.85 -10.57 39.24
CA LEU A 8 36.05 -11.35 38.30
C LEU A 8 35.95 -12.83 38.72
N GLN A 9 37.03 -13.41 39.23
CA GLN A 9 37.01 -14.81 39.71
C GLN A 9 36.11 -15.00 40.94
N ARG A 10 36.09 -14.04 41.88
CA ARG A 10 35.19 -14.11 43.04
C ARG A 10 33.71 -14.01 42.67
N ALA A 11 33.38 -13.21 41.64
CA ALA A 11 32.01 -13.07 41.16
C ALA A 11 31.49 -14.33 40.44
N GLU A 12 32.37 -15.07 39.76
CA GLU A 12 32.02 -16.33 39.10
C GLU A 12 31.85 -17.49 40.09
N GLU A 13 32.66 -17.55 41.16
CA GLU A 13 32.52 -18.56 42.21
C GLU A 13 31.23 -18.39 43.04
N GLU A 14 30.81 -17.15 43.32
CA GLU A 14 29.54 -16.88 44.02
C GLU A 14 28.31 -17.24 43.18
N ARG A 15 28.38 -17.10 41.85
CA ARG A 15 27.31 -17.54 40.94
C ARG A 15 27.23 -19.06 40.86
N ARG A 16 28.37 -19.76 40.89
CA ARG A 16 28.40 -21.23 40.84
C ARG A 16 27.86 -21.88 42.11
N ARG A 17 28.03 -21.25 43.28
CA ARG A 17 27.48 -21.72 44.56
C ARG A 17 25.97 -21.57 44.72
N LYS A 18 25.32 -20.69 43.94
CA LYS A 18 23.86 -20.49 43.98
C LYS A 18 23.03 -21.46 43.13
N VAL A 19 23.67 -22.31 42.31
CA VAL A 19 22.99 -23.20 41.36
C VAL A 19 22.90 -24.66 41.86
N THR A 20 23.56 -25.00 42.96
CA THR A 20 23.54 -26.36 43.53
C THR A 20 22.97 -26.36 44.94
N GLY A 21 21.65 -26.51 45.04
CA GLY A 21 20.99 -26.79 46.31
C GLY A 21 19.50 -26.48 46.28
N VAL A 22 18.69 -27.48 45.90
CA VAL A 22 17.53 -28.03 46.65
C VAL A 22 16.78 -28.98 45.70
N GLU A 23 16.86 -30.29 45.99
CA GLU A 23 16.01 -31.34 45.44
C GLU A 23 14.84 -31.66 46.38
N SER A 24 13.70 -32.09 45.79
CA SER A 24 12.62 -32.98 46.30
C SER A 24 11.21 -32.37 46.29
N PRO A 25 10.14 -33.19 46.19
CA PRO A 25 9.88 -34.25 45.21
C PRO A 25 8.54 -34.07 44.48
N VAL A 26 8.36 -34.81 43.38
CA VAL A 26 7.16 -34.85 42.52
C VAL A 26 6.01 -35.62 43.21
N PRO A 27 4.76 -35.10 43.25
CA PRO A 27 3.61 -35.91 43.60
C PRO A 27 2.91 -36.49 42.36
N ALA A 28 2.45 -37.73 42.54
CA ALA A 28 1.83 -38.61 41.56
C ALA A 28 0.49 -38.11 41.00
N ALA A 29 0.21 -38.52 39.76
CA ALA A 29 -1.05 -38.31 39.06
C ALA A 29 -2.20 -39.07 39.71
N VAL A 30 -3.34 -38.40 39.88
CA VAL A 30 -4.64 -38.97 40.27
C VAL A 30 -5.61 -38.76 39.10
N PRO A 31 -6.36 -39.77 38.63
CA PRO A 31 -7.28 -39.62 37.51
C PRO A 31 -8.56 -38.96 37.99
N PHE A 32 -8.97 -37.85 37.37
CA PHE A 32 -10.28 -37.25 37.64
C PHE A 32 -11.32 -37.82 36.67
N GLU A 33 -12.21 -38.59 37.26
CA GLU A 33 -13.36 -39.25 36.67
C GLU A 33 -14.40 -38.22 36.22
N SER A 34 -14.88 -38.43 34.99
CA SER A 34 -15.91 -37.63 34.33
C SER A 34 -17.30 -37.99 34.86
N ALA A 35 -17.92 -37.09 35.63
CA ALA A 35 -19.37 -37.05 35.79
C ALA A 35 -19.84 -35.64 36.21
N ALA A 36 -20.42 -34.89 35.25
CA ALA A 36 -21.24 -33.72 35.54
C ALA A 36 -22.69 -34.02 35.11
N PRO A 37 -23.72 -33.73 35.92
CA PRO A 37 -25.11 -33.96 35.57
C PRO A 37 -25.63 -32.91 34.55
N PRO A 38 -26.69 -33.22 33.79
CA PRO A 38 -27.21 -32.30 32.77
C PRO A 38 -27.89 -31.09 33.40
N VAL A 39 -27.42 -29.88 33.04
CA VAL A 39 -28.05 -28.61 33.38
C VAL A 39 -29.13 -28.30 32.34
N ALA A 40 -30.38 -28.16 32.80
CA ALA A 40 -31.54 -27.79 31.97
C ALA A 40 -31.39 -26.37 31.36
N PRO A 41 -31.99 -26.09 30.19
CA PRO A 41 -31.80 -24.82 29.50
C PRO A 41 -32.53 -23.66 30.23
N PRO A 42 -31.90 -22.49 30.42
CA PRO A 42 -32.61 -21.32 30.92
C PRO A 42 -33.51 -20.72 29.85
N THR A 43 -34.76 -20.49 30.24
CA THR A 43 -35.82 -19.82 29.51
C THR A 43 -35.45 -18.37 29.16
N ALA A 44 -35.93 -17.92 28.00
CA ALA A 44 -35.65 -16.60 27.44
C ALA A 44 -36.05 -15.45 28.39
N ARG A 45 -35.08 -14.58 28.73
CA ARG A 45 -35.34 -13.27 29.34
C ARG A 45 -35.68 -12.23 28.26
N PRO A 46 -36.59 -11.28 28.52
CA PRO A 46 -36.85 -10.19 27.59
C PRO A 46 -35.61 -9.28 27.47
N PRO A 47 -35.38 -8.64 26.31
CA PRO A 47 -34.16 -7.86 26.09
C PRO A 47 -34.12 -6.67 27.04
N GLY A 48 -33.13 -6.68 27.93
CA GLY A 48 -32.83 -5.58 28.84
C GLY A 48 -32.32 -4.35 28.08
N LEU A 49 -32.49 -3.19 28.73
CA LEU A 49 -32.15 -1.83 28.30
C LEU A 49 -30.65 -1.62 27.95
N LEU A 50 -29.81 -2.63 28.14
CA LEU A 50 -28.37 -2.62 27.82
C LEU A 50 -28.02 -3.14 26.41
N SER A 51 -29.00 -3.61 25.62
CA SER A 51 -28.80 -3.93 24.19
C SER A 51 -28.50 -2.70 23.31
N ARG A 52 -28.61 -1.48 23.87
CA ARG A 52 -28.27 -0.21 23.22
C ARG A 52 -26.84 0.28 23.46
N LEU A 53 -26.06 -0.37 24.33
CA LEU A 53 -24.68 0.03 24.66
C LEU A 53 -23.58 -0.81 24.00
N PHE A 54 -23.94 -1.86 23.24
CA PHE A 54 -23.02 -2.62 22.38
C PHE A 54 -23.30 -2.46 20.88
N LYS A 55 -23.94 -1.36 20.49
CA LYS A 55 -24.09 -0.95 19.07
C LYS A 55 -23.00 0.06 18.68
N GLY A 56 -21.75 -0.29 18.93
CA GLY A 56 -20.63 0.63 18.77
C GLY A 56 -19.28 -0.06 18.66
N ARG A 57 -19.14 -0.98 17.69
CA ARG A 57 -17.83 -1.42 17.15
C ARG A 57 -18.00 -2.36 15.94
N ARG A 58 -18.62 -1.84 14.88
CA ARG A 58 -18.42 -2.30 13.49
C ARG A 58 -18.34 -1.03 12.65
N GLY A 59 -17.12 -0.56 12.41
CA GLY A 59 -16.87 0.73 11.77
C GLY A 59 -15.53 0.72 11.07
N ALA A 60 -15.27 -0.31 10.28
CA ALA A 60 -14.29 -0.32 9.21
C ALA A 60 -14.75 -1.38 8.20
N ALA A 61 -14.69 -1.04 6.90
CA ALA A 61 -14.95 -1.90 5.74
C ALA A 61 -16.42 -2.23 5.39
N THR A 62 -17.17 -1.19 5.00
CA THR A 62 -18.04 -1.22 3.82
C THR A 62 -18.02 0.18 3.21
N GLU A 63 -16.89 0.57 2.59
CA GLU A 63 -17.02 1.50 1.45
C GLU A 63 -17.81 0.71 0.40
N GLU A 64 -19.01 1.17 0.08
CA GLU A 64 -19.97 0.48 -0.79
C GLU A 64 -19.31 0.03 -2.10
N SER A 65 -19.54 -1.22 -2.52
CA SER A 65 -18.94 -1.83 -3.71
C SER A 65 -19.02 -0.96 -4.98
N GLY A 66 -19.99 -0.05 -5.07
CA GLY A 66 -20.10 0.93 -6.15
C GLY A 66 -18.94 1.94 -6.20
N GLU A 67 -18.44 2.41 -5.07
CA GLU A 67 -17.36 3.40 -5.01
C GLU A 67 -16.00 2.76 -5.33
N ALA A 68 -15.75 1.54 -4.86
CA ALA A 68 -14.58 0.76 -5.29
C ALA A 68 -14.63 0.47 -6.80
N ASN A 69 -15.80 0.13 -7.34
CA ASN A 69 -15.97 -0.14 -8.78
C ASN A 69 -15.66 1.09 -9.65
N LYS A 70 -16.03 2.30 -9.23
CA LYS A 70 -15.64 3.54 -9.93
C LYS A 70 -14.13 3.77 -9.96
N ARG A 71 -13.37 3.19 -9.03
CA ARG A 71 -11.91 3.37 -8.95
C ARG A 71 -11.12 2.40 -9.84
N ARG A 72 -11.77 1.36 -10.40
CA ARG A 72 -11.19 0.35 -11.29
C ARG A 72 -11.97 0.19 -12.62
N ILE A 73 -12.42 1.32 -13.17
CA ILE A 73 -13.26 1.36 -14.38
C ILE A 73 -12.60 0.66 -15.57
N ALA A 74 -11.30 0.82 -15.79
CA ALA A 74 -10.58 0.16 -16.88
C ALA A 74 -10.63 -1.37 -16.79
N LEU A 75 -10.72 -1.92 -15.58
CA LEU A 75 -10.85 -3.36 -15.36
C LEU A 75 -12.29 -3.84 -15.59
N LEU A 76 -13.27 -3.09 -15.09
CA LEU A 76 -14.68 -3.51 -15.10
C LEU A 76 -15.44 -3.13 -16.39
N GLN A 77 -15.02 -2.07 -17.05
CA GLN A 77 -15.63 -1.49 -18.26
C GLN A 77 -14.51 -1.07 -19.23
N PRO A 78 -13.76 -2.02 -19.79
CA PRO A 78 -12.63 -1.74 -20.66
C PRO A 78 -13.06 -0.91 -21.89
N ASP A 79 -14.26 -1.09 -22.40
CA ASP A 79 -14.74 -0.37 -23.60
C ASP A 79 -15.37 1.00 -23.27
N SER A 80 -15.27 1.45 -22.02
CA SER A 80 -15.81 2.75 -21.61
C SER A 80 -14.98 3.92 -22.15
N TYR A 81 -15.65 5.07 -22.31
CA TYR A 81 -14.98 6.34 -22.63
C TYR A 81 -13.81 6.64 -21.68
N VAL A 82 -14.02 6.42 -20.38
CA VAL A 82 -13.04 6.68 -19.33
C VAL A 82 -11.82 5.77 -19.51
N ALA A 83 -12.02 4.49 -19.81
CA ALA A 83 -10.92 3.58 -20.12
C ALA A 83 -10.14 4.04 -21.36
N GLU A 84 -10.81 4.56 -22.39
CA GLU A 84 -10.14 5.12 -23.57
C GLU A 84 -9.30 6.38 -23.25
N GLN A 85 -9.75 7.21 -22.30
CA GLN A 85 -8.92 8.33 -21.81
C GLN A 85 -7.63 7.84 -21.14
N TYR A 86 -7.69 6.75 -20.38
CA TYR A 86 -6.49 6.12 -19.82
C TYR A 86 -5.60 5.48 -20.88
N ARG A 87 -6.17 4.86 -21.94
CA ARG A 87 -5.38 4.37 -23.09
C ARG A 87 -4.70 5.51 -23.85
N SER A 88 -5.38 6.64 -24.01
CA SER A 88 -4.83 7.86 -24.59
C SER A 88 -3.67 8.41 -23.75
N LEU A 89 -3.83 8.46 -22.41
CA LEU A 89 -2.75 8.83 -21.49
C LEU A 89 -1.54 7.89 -21.61
N ARG A 90 -1.78 6.57 -21.58
CA ARG A 90 -0.74 5.55 -21.80
C ARG A 90 -0.02 5.76 -23.13
N GLY A 91 -0.75 5.96 -24.23
CA GLY A 91 -0.17 6.21 -25.55
C GLY A 91 0.76 7.43 -25.58
N ARG A 92 0.39 8.53 -24.91
CA ARG A 92 1.25 9.71 -24.76
C ARG A 92 2.52 9.40 -23.96
N ILE A 93 2.38 8.66 -22.86
CA ILE A 93 3.50 8.21 -22.02
C ILE A 93 4.45 7.30 -22.81
N ASP A 94 3.93 6.35 -23.59
CA ASP A 94 4.74 5.44 -24.41
C ASP A 94 5.45 6.20 -25.56
N SER A 95 4.78 7.19 -26.15
CA SER A 95 5.42 8.08 -27.13
C SER A 95 6.60 8.84 -26.52
N LEU A 96 6.49 9.33 -25.28
CA LEU A 96 7.61 9.95 -24.57
C LEU A 96 8.70 8.94 -24.21
N ALA A 97 8.31 7.71 -23.84
CA ALA A 97 9.23 6.63 -23.49
C ALA A 97 10.12 6.18 -24.67
N SER A 98 9.69 6.43 -25.91
CA SER A 98 10.51 6.18 -27.11
C SER A 98 11.70 7.14 -27.23
N GLN A 99 11.65 8.30 -26.57
CA GLN A 99 12.68 9.34 -26.64
C GLN A 99 13.64 9.30 -25.45
N ARG A 100 13.15 8.85 -24.28
CA ARG A 100 13.94 8.67 -23.07
C ARG A 100 13.39 7.52 -22.22
N PRO A 101 14.24 6.79 -21.46
CA PRO A 101 13.76 5.76 -20.55
C PRO A 101 12.72 6.31 -19.57
N LEU A 102 11.57 5.65 -19.54
CA LEU A 102 10.47 5.91 -18.62
C LEU A 102 9.94 4.56 -18.12
N LYS A 103 10.71 3.85 -17.31
CA LYS A 103 10.26 2.58 -16.73
C LYS A 103 9.48 2.79 -15.44
N THR A 104 9.93 3.73 -14.59
CA THR A 104 9.30 4.04 -13.31
C THR A 104 8.50 5.34 -13.40
N LEU A 105 7.22 5.30 -13.04
CA LEU A 105 6.32 6.45 -13.04
C LEU A 105 5.66 6.62 -11.69
N ALA A 106 5.87 7.76 -11.04
CA ALA A 106 5.08 8.13 -9.87
C ALA A 106 3.83 8.90 -10.28
N VAL A 107 2.71 8.59 -9.63
CA VAL A 107 1.43 9.30 -9.79
C VAL A 107 1.14 10.01 -8.48
N THR A 108 1.05 11.34 -8.55
CA THR A 108 0.82 12.18 -7.37
C THR A 108 -0.22 13.25 -7.65
N SER A 109 -0.53 14.05 -6.65
CA SER A 109 -1.48 15.15 -6.74
C SER A 109 -1.10 16.22 -5.71
N ALA A 110 -1.61 17.45 -5.87
CA ALA A 110 -1.30 18.53 -4.93
C ALA A 110 -1.88 18.22 -3.55
N ASN A 111 -3.17 17.83 -3.54
CA ASN A 111 -3.94 17.62 -2.32
C ASN A 111 -4.50 16.19 -2.23
N SER A 112 -4.89 15.79 -1.01
CA SER A 112 -5.57 14.51 -0.79
C SER A 112 -6.97 14.50 -1.44
N GLY A 113 -7.40 13.36 -1.98
CA GLY A 113 -8.74 13.21 -2.56
C GLY A 113 -8.89 13.67 -4.03
N GLU A 114 -7.79 13.89 -4.74
CA GLU A 114 -7.81 14.33 -6.15
C GLU A 114 -7.90 13.18 -7.16
N GLY A 115 -7.82 11.92 -6.70
CA GLY A 115 -8.00 10.72 -7.53
C GLY A 115 -6.71 10.07 -8.02
N LYS A 116 -5.57 10.38 -7.43
CA LYS A 116 -4.27 9.74 -7.72
C LYS A 116 -4.31 8.20 -7.73
N SER A 117 -4.80 7.55 -6.68
CA SER A 117 -4.90 6.07 -6.64
C SER A 117 -5.81 5.50 -7.71
N THR A 118 -6.90 6.20 -8.04
CA THR A 118 -7.77 5.84 -9.17
C THR A 118 -7.01 5.94 -10.48
N CYS A 119 -6.28 7.04 -10.70
CA CYS A 119 -5.45 7.21 -11.88
C CYS A 119 -4.37 6.12 -11.97
N SER A 120 -3.67 5.83 -10.87
CA SER A 120 -2.63 4.79 -10.77
C SER A 120 -3.16 3.41 -11.15
N VAL A 121 -4.28 2.99 -10.55
CA VAL A 121 -4.91 1.69 -10.82
C VAL A 121 -5.35 1.56 -12.28
N ASN A 122 -6.05 2.57 -12.82
CA ASN A 122 -6.56 2.48 -14.19
C ASN A 122 -5.44 2.59 -15.23
N LEU A 123 -4.44 3.46 -15.01
CA LEU A 123 -3.27 3.55 -15.87
C LEU A 123 -2.47 2.23 -15.87
N ALA A 124 -2.28 1.62 -14.70
CA ALA A 124 -1.62 0.32 -14.60
C ALA A 124 -2.41 -0.77 -15.33
N THR A 125 -3.74 -0.79 -15.15
CA THR A 125 -4.63 -1.76 -15.81
C THR A 125 -4.55 -1.65 -17.34
N VAL A 126 -4.72 -0.46 -17.92
CA VAL A 126 -4.65 -0.32 -19.39
C VAL A 126 -3.26 -0.55 -19.97
N THR A 127 -2.21 -0.36 -19.16
CA THR A 127 -0.83 -0.68 -19.55
C THR A 127 -0.62 -2.19 -19.56
N ALA A 128 -1.12 -2.89 -18.53
CA ALA A 128 -1.04 -4.34 -18.40
C ALA A 128 -1.88 -5.09 -19.44
N MET A 129 -2.97 -4.49 -19.91
CA MET A 129 -3.76 -5.02 -21.03
C MET A 129 -3.05 -4.90 -22.38
N SER A 130 -1.97 -4.12 -22.49
CA SER A 130 -1.16 -4.07 -23.71
C SER A 130 -0.38 -5.37 -23.86
N VAL A 131 -0.41 -5.93 -25.07
CA VAL A 131 0.28 -7.18 -25.38
C VAL A 131 1.77 -7.07 -25.04
N GLY A 132 2.28 -8.07 -24.31
CA GLY A 132 3.70 -8.22 -23.99
C GLY A 132 4.24 -7.24 -22.95
N ARG A 133 3.39 -6.50 -22.22
CA ARG A 133 3.84 -5.60 -21.14
C ARG A 133 3.69 -6.27 -19.78
N SER A 134 4.80 -6.41 -19.06
CA SER A 134 4.80 -6.69 -17.62
C SER A 134 4.69 -5.39 -16.83
N VAL A 135 3.71 -5.30 -15.93
CA VAL A 135 3.43 -4.09 -15.16
C VAL A 135 3.37 -4.39 -13.68
N LEU A 136 4.07 -3.58 -12.87
CA LEU A 136 3.96 -3.58 -11.42
C LEU A 136 3.33 -2.27 -10.94
N LEU A 137 2.27 -2.37 -10.13
CA LEU A 137 1.70 -1.25 -9.37
C LEU A 137 2.15 -1.35 -7.90
N ILE A 138 2.80 -0.31 -7.39
CA ILE A 138 3.26 -0.24 -6.00
C ILE A 138 2.41 0.81 -5.25
N ASP A 139 1.83 0.42 -4.11
CA ASP A 139 1.12 1.35 -3.20
C ASP A 139 2.16 2.03 -2.28
N CYS A 140 2.59 3.23 -2.64
CA CYS A 140 3.53 4.03 -1.86
C CYS A 140 2.83 5.03 -0.92
N ASP A 141 1.50 5.06 -0.84
CA ASP A 141 0.77 5.79 0.22
C ASP A 141 0.70 4.93 1.48
N LEU A 142 1.86 4.79 2.15
CA LEU A 142 1.99 4.01 3.39
C LEU A 142 1.08 4.51 4.52
N ARG A 143 0.58 5.75 4.44
CA ARG A 143 -0.26 6.38 5.47
C ARG A 143 -1.72 6.01 5.30
N ARG A 144 -2.22 5.97 4.06
CA ARG A 144 -3.61 5.69 3.73
C ARG A 144 -3.66 4.77 2.51
N PRO A 145 -3.16 3.53 2.62
CA PRO A 145 -3.09 2.62 1.50
C PRO A 145 -4.48 2.24 1.02
N LYS A 146 -4.67 2.26 -0.30
CA LYS A 146 -5.99 2.08 -0.94
C LYS A 146 -5.97 1.10 -2.09
N VAL A 147 -4.81 0.74 -2.60
CA VAL A 147 -4.72 -0.08 -3.82
C VAL A 147 -5.31 -1.47 -3.59
N HIS A 148 -4.95 -2.14 -2.49
CA HIS A 148 -5.46 -3.48 -2.22
C HIS A 148 -6.98 -3.50 -2.04
N TRP A 149 -7.55 -2.56 -1.28
CA TRP A 149 -9.02 -2.42 -1.14
C TRP A 149 -9.69 -2.12 -2.49
N THR A 150 -9.09 -1.26 -3.31
CA THR A 150 -9.64 -0.88 -4.63
C THR A 150 -9.68 -2.09 -5.58
N LEU A 151 -8.66 -2.95 -5.51
CA LEU A 151 -8.54 -4.13 -6.36
C LEU A 151 -9.22 -5.38 -5.76
N GLY A 152 -9.62 -5.36 -4.49
CA GLY A 152 -10.19 -6.52 -3.80
C GLY A 152 -9.14 -7.54 -3.37
N LEU A 153 -7.90 -7.10 -3.14
CA LEU A 153 -6.77 -7.93 -2.72
C LEU A 153 -6.66 -8.00 -1.20
N GLN A 154 -6.18 -9.14 -0.68
CA GLN A 154 -5.95 -9.38 0.75
C GLN A 154 -4.48 -9.75 1.02
N PRO A 155 -3.57 -8.76 1.09
CA PRO A 155 -2.16 -9.03 1.29
C PRO A 155 -1.84 -9.62 2.66
N GLN A 156 -0.94 -10.61 2.69
CA GLN A 156 -0.38 -11.16 3.93
C GLN A 156 0.97 -10.54 4.30
N VAL A 157 1.65 -9.94 3.32
CA VAL A 157 2.88 -9.14 3.40
C VAL A 157 2.79 -8.05 2.31
N GLY A 158 3.57 -6.98 2.42
CA GLY A 158 3.55 -5.90 1.45
C GLY A 158 4.80 -5.01 1.49
N LEU A 159 4.70 -3.83 0.87
CA LEU A 159 5.81 -2.89 0.70
C LEU A 159 6.52 -2.58 2.03
N ALA A 160 5.76 -2.34 3.11
CA ALA A 160 6.36 -1.99 4.40
C ALA A 160 7.26 -3.12 4.94
N GLU A 161 6.80 -4.37 4.87
CA GLU A 161 7.60 -5.53 5.30
C GLU A 161 8.83 -5.74 4.42
N VAL A 162 8.73 -5.51 3.10
CA VAL A 162 9.86 -5.55 2.17
C VAL A 162 10.91 -4.50 2.57
N LEU A 163 10.49 -3.25 2.79
CA LEU A 163 11.41 -2.16 3.15
C LEU A 163 12.05 -2.35 4.53
N LEU A 164 11.43 -3.13 5.41
CA LEU A 164 11.97 -3.53 6.71
C LEU A 164 12.85 -4.78 6.63
N ASN A 165 13.07 -5.35 5.44
CA ASN A 165 13.76 -6.62 5.20
C ASN A 165 13.13 -7.80 5.97
N GLN A 166 11.79 -7.77 6.13
CA GLN A 166 11.01 -8.80 6.83
C GLN A 166 10.31 -9.78 5.87
N ALA A 167 10.28 -9.46 4.57
CA ALA A 167 9.71 -10.30 3.52
C ALA A 167 10.47 -10.09 2.21
N ALA A 168 10.52 -11.12 1.35
CA ALA A 168 11.05 -10.99 0.01
C ALA A 168 10.06 -10.24 -0.92
N VAL A 169 10.58 -9.63 -1.99
CA VAL A 169 9.76 -8.91 -2.98
C VAL A 169 8.80 -9.88 -3.67
N GLU A 170 9.27 -11.06 -4.07
CA GLU A 170 8.50 -12.09 -4.75
C GLU A 170 7.29 -12.56 -3.94
N GLU A 171 7.48 -12.71 -2.63
CA GLU A 171 6.43 -13.17 -1.70
C GLU A 171 5.39 -12.07 -1.43
N SER A 172 5.78 -10.81 -1.65
CA SER A 172 4.95 -9.63 -1.38
C SER A 172 4.19 -9.11 -2.60
N VAL A 173 4.51 -9.62 -3.79
CA VAL A 173 3.82 -9.28 -5.04
C VAL A 173 2.61 -10.18 -5.25
N LEU A 174 1.45 -9.57 -5.45
CA LEU A 174 0.20 -10.24 -5.77
C LEU A 174 -0.13 -10.06 -7.25
N LYS A 175 -0.53 -11.14 -7.92
CA LYS A 175 -1.07 -11.08 -9.28
C LYS A 175 -2.54 -10.67 -9.24
N LEU A 176 -2.93 -9.76 -10.13
CA LEU A 176 -4.33 -9.42 -10.32
C LEU A 176 -4.96 -10.36 -11.37
N ASP A 177 -6.02 -11.06 -10.99
CA ASP A 177 -6.69 -11.99 -11.89
C ASP A 177 -7.25 -11.28 -13.14
N GLY A 178 -7.06 -11.92 -14.31
CA GLY A 178 -7.62 -11.47 -15.59
C GLY A 178 -6.83 -10.41 -16.35
N VAL A 179 -5.74 -9.88 -15.78
CA VAL A 179 -4.83 -8.93 -16.46
C VAL A 179 -3.38 -9.20 -16.08
N ASN A 180 -2.41 -8.85 -16.95
CA ASN A 180 -0.98 -9.03 -16.67
C ASN A 180 -0.44 -7.91 -15.74
N LEU A 181 -1.11 -7.71 -14.60
CA LEU A 181 -0.79 -6.68 -13.62
C LEU A 181 -0.40 -7.33 -12.29
N ASP A 182 0.83 -7.07 -11.88
CA ASP A 182 1.32 -7.40 -10.57
C ASP A 182 1.18 -6.18 -9.64
N VAL A 183 0.96 -6.44 -8.35
CA VAL A 183 0.70 -5.41 -7.35
C VAL A 183 1.56 -5.66 -6.12
N LEU A 184 2.31 -4.65 -5.69
CA LEU A 184 2.97 -4.61 -4.38
C LEU A 184 2.17 -3.69 -3.45
N PRO A 185 1.22 -4.23 -2.67
CA PRO A 185 0.36 -3.44 -1.81
C PRO A 185 1.04 -3.09 -0.48
N VAL A 186 0.36 -2.29 0.34
CA VAL A 186 0.67 -2.16 1.77
C VAL A 186 -0.30 -3.03 2.55
N ARG A 187 0.24 -3.91 3.41
CA ARG A 187 -0.56 -4.74 4.32
C ARG A 187 -1.02 -3.97 5.55
N SER A 188 -0.09 -3.32 6.23
CA SER A 188 -0.35 -2.54 7.43
C SER A 188 0.42 -1.22 7.40
N VAL A 189 -0.19 -0.17 7.93
CA VAL A 189 0.43 1.16 8.05
C VAL A 189 1.61 1.09 9.02
N PRO A 190 2.84 1.37 8.59
CA PRO A 190 4.02 1.39 9.46
C PRO A 190 4.03 2.64 10.36
N SER A 191 4.83 2.61 11.43
CA SER A 191 4.99 3.76 12.34
C SER A 191 5.83 4.91 11.75
N ASN A 192 6.70 4.62 10.77
CA ASN A 192 7.69 5.52 10.19
C ASN A 192 7.63 5.57 8.64
N PRO A 193 6.49 5.95 8.05
CA PRO A 193 6.27 5.87 6.59
C PRO A 193 7.23 6.76 5.78
N SER A 194 7.54 7.97 6.25
CA SER A 194 8.41 8.89 5.53
C SER A 194 9.85 8.37 5.46
N GLU A 195 10.34 7.82 6.58
CA GLU A 195 11.68 7.27 6.69
C GLU A 195 11.85 6.04 5.79
N LEU A 196 10.83 5.17 5.74
CA LEU A 196 10.85 3.99 4.86
C LEU A 196 10.88 4.38 3.38
N LEU A 197 10.06 5.36 2.96
CA LEU A 197 10.05 5.79 1.55
C LEU A 197 11.33 6.52 1.13
N ALA A 198 12.03 7.16 2.07
CA ALA A 198 13.30 7.82 1.84
C ALA A 198 14.52 6.88 2.00
N SER A 199 14.30 5.61 2.34
CA SER A 199 15.37 4.70 2.73
C SER A 199 16.18 4.17 1.52
N PRO A 200 17.41 3.68 1.75
CA PRO A 200 18.17 2.96 0.73
C PRO A 200 17.43 1.72 0.21
N GLU A 201 16.65 1.04 1.05
CA GLU A 201 15.85 -0.13 0.67
C GLU A 201 14.80 0.24 -0.38
N MET A 202 14.14 1.39 -0.27
CA MET A 202 13.17 1.84 -1.28
C MET A 202 13.85 2.13 -2.63
N ARG A 203 15.07 2.69 -2.61
CA ARG A 203 15.87 2.89 -3.81
C ARG A 203 16.27 1.56 -4.45
N ASN A 204 16.76 0.62 -3.65
CA ASN A 204 17.18 -0.70 -4.11
C ASN A 204 16.00 -1.47 -4.71
N LEU A 205 14.86 -1.48 -4.02
CA LEU A 205 13.62 -2.08 -4.50
C LEU A 205 13.21 -1.49 -5.84
N THR A 206 13.18 -0.16 -5.96
CA THR A 206 12.78 0.53 -7.19
C THR A 206 13.68 0.16 -8.37
N GLN A 207 15.00 0.05 -8.14
CA GLN A 207 15.96 -0.38 -9.16
C GLN A 207 15.77 -1.84 -9.55
N GLU A 208 15.58 -2.72 -8.56
CA GLU A 208 15.35 -4.15 -8.78
C GLU A 208 14.11 -4.39 -9.65
N VAL A 209 12.97 -3.80 -9.27
CA VAL A 209 11.70 -3.98 -10.01
C VAL A 209 11.73 -3.30 -11.38
N ALA A 210 12.46 -2.19 -11.55
CA ALA A 210 12.68 -1.59 -12.87
C ALA A 210 13.50 -2.51 -13.82
N GLY A 211 14.29 -3.42 -13.28
CA GLY A 211 14.98 -4.48 -14.04
C GLY A 211 14.06 -5.61 -14.48
N ARG A 212 12.95 -5.85 -13.76
CA ARG A 212 12.06 -7.00 -13.92
C ARG A 212 10.78 -6.70 -14.71
N TYR A 213 10.31 -5.46 -14.65
CA TYR A 213 9.07 -5.04 -15.28
C TYR A 213 9.31 -4.04 -16.41
N ASP A 214 8.47 -4.09 -17.45
CA ASP A 214 8.47 -3.09 -18.53
C ASP A 214 7.97 -1.74 -18.05
N ARG A 215 7.09 -1.74 -17.04
CA ARG A 215 6.56 -0.55 -16.39
C ARG A 215 6.35 -0.78 -14.90
N VAL A 216 6.77 0.19 -14.10
CA VAL A 216 6.49 0.26 -12.66
C VAL A 216 5.75 1.57 -12.39
N ILE A 217 4.56 1.48 -11.82
CA ILE A 217 3.73 2.63 -11.45
C ILE A 217 3.68 2.71 -9.93
N LEU A 218 4.03 3.86 -9.38
CA LEU A 218 4.09 4.11 -7.94
C LEU A 218 2.96 5.07 -7.57
N ASP A 219 1.96 4.58 -6.83
CA ASP A 219 0.88 5.40 -6.28
C ASP A 219 1.37 6.11 -5.01
N THR A 220 1.53 7.43 -5.05
CA THR A 220 2.13 8.17 -3.91
C THR A 220 1.04 8.85 -3.07
N PRO A 221 1.34 9.35 -1.86
CA PRO A 221 0.49 10.34 -1.21
C PRO A 221 0.45 11.67 -1.99
N ALA A 222 -0.35 12.63 -1.53
CA ALA A 222 -0.33 13.99 -2.07
C ALA A 222 1.00 14.68 -1.73
N CYS A 223 1.50 15.54 -2.61
CA CYS A 223 2.82 16.14 -2.44
C CYS A 223 2.84 17.38 -1.55
N LEU A 224 1.73 18.11 -1.41
CA LEU A 224 1.67 19.22 -0.45
C LEU A 224 1.48 18.69 0.98
N GLY A 225 2.29 19.22 1.89
CA GLY A 225 2.22 18.94 3.33
C GLY A 225 3.01 17.72 3.81
N LEU A 226 3.46 16.83 2.92
CA LEU A 226 4.21 15.63 3.28
C LEU A 226 5.44 15.42 2.37
N PRO A 227 6.58 14.95 2.89
CA PRO A 227 7.79 14.73 2.09
C PRO A 227 7.70 13.47 1.22
N ASP A 228 6.82 12.54 1.57
CA ASP A 228 6.72 11.18 1.03
C ASP A 228 6.67 11.13 -0.50
N ALA A 229 5.79 11.92 -1.13
CA ALA A 229 5.65 11.95 -2.58
C ALA A 229 6.91 12.47 -3.28
N LYS A 230 7.60 13.44 -2.66
CA LYS A 230 8.86 13.97 -3.17
C LYS A 230 9.94 12.88 -3.13
N SER A 231 10.11 12.20 -1.99
CA SER A 231 11.08 11.12 -1.85
C SER A 231 10.89 10.03 -2.91
N VAL A 232 9.65 9.60 -3.15
CA VAL A 232 9.34 8.61 -4.20
C VAL A 232 9.61 9.16 -5.60
N SER A 233 9.24 10.42 -5.88
CA SER A 233 9.44 11.03 -7.21
C SER A 233 10.92 11.16 -7.61
N GLU A 234 11.82 11.30 -6.63
CA GLU A 234 13.26 11.36 -6.87
C GLU A 234 13.82 10.02 -7.40
N LEU A 235 13.16 8.91 -7.06
CA LEU A 235 13.51 7.55 -7.49
C LEU A 235 12.92 7.17 -8.86
N CYS A 236 11.97 7.97 -9.38
CA CYS A 236 11.25 7.67 -10.62
C CYS A 236 11.82 8.38 -11.85
N ASP A 237 11.62 7.80 -13.04
CA ASP A 237 12.02 8.41 -14.33
C ASP A 237 11.06 9.55 -14.75
N GLY A 238 9.80 9.45 -14.33
CA GLY A 238 8.77 10.41 -14.66
C GLY A 238 7.65 10.51 -13.63
N LEU A 239 6.87 11.58 -13.75
CA LEU A 239 5.77 11.92 -12.84
C LEU A 239 4.50 12.27 -13.61
N VAL A 240 3.38 11.70 -13.20
CA VAL A 240 2.04 12.11 -13.64
C VAL A 240 1.38 12.89 -12.51
N MET A 241 0.99 14.12 -12.79
CA MET A 241 0.31 14.99 -11.83
C MET A 241 -1.20 14.94 -12.03
N VAL A 242 -1.94 14.48 -11.03
CA VAL A 242 -3.40 14.46 -11.05
C VAL A 242 -3.93 15.76 -10.45
N VAL A 243 -4.85 16.40 -11.16
CA VAL A 243 -5.50 17.66 -10.76
C VAL A 243 -7.00 17.46 -10.84
N ARG A 244 -7.75 17.77 -9.78
CA ARG A 244 -9.20 17.58 -9.77
C ARG A 244 -9.91 18.80 -10.34
N ALA A 245 -10.65 18.60 -11.42
CA ALA A 245 -11.41 19.64 -12.10
C ALA A 245 -12.39 20.33 -11.14
N GLY A 246 -12.43 21.66 -11.18
CA GLY A 246 -13.32 22.48 -10.35
C GLY A 246 -13.03 22.44 -8.84
N VAL A 247 -12.02 21.69 -8.39
CA VAL A 247 -11.71 21.51 -6.96
C VAL A 247 -10.30 21.97 -6.63
N THR A 248 -9.29 21.59 -7.42
CA THR A 248 -7.89 21.92 -7.12
C THR A 248 -7.58 23.37 -7.52
N PRO A 249 -7.15 24.23 -6.58
CA PRO A 249 -6.73 25.59 -6.90
C PRO A 249 -5.45 25.61 -7.76
N LYS A 250 -5.29 26.63 -8.61
CA LYS A 250 -4.12 26.73 -9.51
C LYS A 250 -2.82 26.98 -8.74
N GLU A 251 -2.91 27.70 -7.64
CA GLU A 251 -1.83 27.99 -6.69
C GLU A 251 -1.27 26.70 -6.07
N ASP A 252 -2.13 25.75 -5.70
CA ASP A 252 -1.70 24.46 -5.15
C ASP A 252 -0.96 23.63 -6.20
N VAL A 253 -1.42 23.66 -7.45
CA VAL A 253 -0.70 23.01 -8.57
C VAL A 253 0.67 23.65 -8.76
N ARG A 254 0.79 24.98 -8.68
CA ARG A 254 2.08 25.66 -8.79
C ARG A 254 3.00 25.29 -7.63
N ALA A 255 2.51 25.36 -6.40
CA ALA A 255 3.27 24.98 -5.21
C ALA A 255 3.75 23.52 -5.29
N ALA A 256 2.90 22.61 -5.79
CA ALA A 256 3.27 21.23 -6.03
C ALA A 256 4.40 21.10 -7.06
N LEU A 257 4.32 21.84 -8.16
CA LEU A 257 5.37 21.88 -9.18
C LEU A 257 6.67 22.54 -8.70
N ASP A 258 6.62 23.38 -7.66
CA ASP A 258 7.82 23.98 -7.07
C ASP A 258 8.57 23.02 -6.13
N ILE A 259 7.87 22.08 -5.50
CA ILE A 259 8.50 21.05 -4.64
C ILE A 259 8.94 19.80 -5.42
N LEU A 260 8.34 19.55 -6.59
CA LEU A 260 8.65 18.42 -7.47
C LEU A 260 9.63 18.84 -8.58
N ASP A 261 10.40 17.89 -9.11
CA ASP A 261 11.23 18.18 -10.29
C ASP A 261 10.36 18.29 -11.54
N ARG A 262 10.10 19.53 -11.98
CA ARG A 262 9.28 19.85 -13.16
C ARG A 262 9.78 19.14 -14.44
N ARG A 263 11.07 18.82 -14.54
CA ARG A 263 11.64 18.11 -15.69
C ARG A 263 11.18 16.66 -15.78
N LYS A 264 10.80 16.06 -14.63
CA LYS A 264 10.26 14.71 -14.57
C LYS A 264 8.76 14.64 -14.86
N VAL A 265 8.04 15.75 -14.84
CA VAL A 265 6.59 15.75 -15.13
C VAL A 265 6.35 15.39 -16.59
N VAL A 266 5.82 14.19 -16.83
CA VAL A 266 5.53 13.67 -18.18
C VAL A 266 4.11 13.98 -18.64
N GLY A 267 3.24 14.38 -17.72
CA GLY A 267 1.86 14.72 -18.04
C GLY A 267 1.05 15.13 -16.83
N MET A 268 -0.12 15.70 -17.11
CA MET A 268 -1.12 16.04 -16.12
C MET A 268 -2.45 15.37 -16.48
N VAL A 269 -3.17 14.88 -15.47
CA VAL A 269 -4.50 14.29 -15.63
C VAL A 269 -5.51 15.20 -14.95
N LEU A 270 -6.41 15.79 -15.73
CA LEU A 270 -7.54 16.54 -15.20
C LEU A 270 -8.67 15.56 -14.83
N ASN A 271 -8.72 15.17 -13.56
CA ASN A 271 -9.66 14.19 -13.06
C ASN A 271 -11.01 14.82 -12.67
N GLY A 272 -12.11 14.10 -12.90
CA GLY A 272 -13.46 14.57 -12.54
C GLY A 272 -14.01 15.70 -13.40
N SER A 273 -13.47 15.91 -14.60
CA SER A 273 -14.02 16.90 -15.53
C SER A 273 -15.37 16.43 -16.09
N GLU A 274 -16.37 17.31 -16.07
CA GLU A 274 -17.66 17.14 -16.72
C GLU A 274 -17.54 17.41 -18.24
N SER A 275 -16.64 16.70 -18.93
CA SER A 275 -16.59 16.78 -20.39
C SER A 275 -17.57 15.73 -20.95
N THR A 276 -18.68 16.20 -21.53
CA THR A 276 -19.67 15.34 -22.21
C THR A 276 -19.06 14.68 -23.46
N ARG A 277 -19.60 13.51 -23.83
CA ARG A 277 -19.24 12.75 -25.05
C ARG A 277 -19.22 13.58 -26.34
N GLU A 278 -19.85 14.75 -26.36
CA GLU A 278 -20.04 15.61 -27.54
C GLU A 278 -18.80 16.45 -27.90
N GLN A 279 -17.87 16.71 -26.97
CA GLN A 279 -16.67 17.52 -27.27
C GLN A 279 -15.48 16.72 -27.84
N TYR A 280 -15.53 15.40 -27.75
CA TYR A 280 -14.49 14.50 -28.25
C TYR A 280 -15.15 13.47 -29.15
N GLY A 281 -15.43 13.88 -30.40
CA GLY A 281 -16.08 13.03 -31.40
C GLY A 281 -15.42 11.65 -31.47
N TYR A 282 -16.24 10.61 -31.35
CA TYR A 282 -15.82 9.24 -31.56
C TYR A 282 -15.55 9.00 -33.06
N TYR A 283 -14.50 8.23 -33.35
CA TYR A 283 -14.33 7.48 -34.59
C TYR A 283 -14.49 5.99 -34.28
#